data_AF-T0Z4H1-F1
#
_entry.id   AF-T0Z4H1-F1
#
_cell.length_a   1.000
_cell.length_b   1.000
_cell.length_c   1.000
_cell.angle_alpha   90.00
_cell.angle_beta   90.00
_cell.angle_gamma   90.00
#
_symmetry.space_group_name_H-M   'P 1'
#
loop_
_entity.id
_entity.type
_entity.pdbx_description
1 polymer ?
#
loop_
_entity_poly.entity_id
_entity_poly.type
_entity_poly.pdbx_seq_one_letter_code
_entity_poly.pdbx_strand_id
1 'polypeptide(L)'
;MRPDMEATLWQKSRSGARGVVPPGTSPETLAGQIPEGIGREIPLSLPELSELDVVRHFTRLSHLNRGVDTHFYPLGSCTMQV
;
A
#
# COMPACT_ATOMS: atom_id res chain seq x y z
N MET A 1 -9.03 10.06 -18.49
CA MET A 1 -9.01 9.08 -17.38
C MET A 1 -9.99 7.99 -17.75
N ARG A 2 -9.60 6.70 -17.69
CA ARG A 2 -10.56 5.60 -17.90
C ARG A 2 -11.63 5.66 -16.79
N PRO A 3 -12.93 5.78 -17.11
CA PRO A 3 -13.98 6.03 -16.13
C PRO A 3 -14.22 4.85 -15.16
N ASP A 4 -13.68 3.68 -15.47
CA ASP A 4 -13.74 2.43 -14.72
C ASP A 4 -12.55 2.19 -13.78
N MET A 5 -11.52 3.05 -13.80
CA MET A 5 -10.30 2.87 -13.02
C MET A 5 -10.44 3.45 -11.61
N GLU A 6 -10.08 2.65 -10.60
CA GLU A 6 -10.06 3.11 -9.21
C GLU A 6 -9.05 4.25 -9.00
N ALA A 7 -9.42 5.26 -8.20
CA ALA A 7 -8.52 6.34 -7.79
C ALA A 7 -7.29 5.80 -7.05
N THR A 8 -6.15 6.45 -7.25
CA THR A 8 -4.88 6.05 -6.62
C THR A 8 -4.92 6.28 -5.11
N LEU A 9 -4.05 5.58 -4.37
CA LEU A 9 -3.91 5.78 -2.92
C LEU A 9 -3.64 7.25 -2.56
N TRP A 10 -2.82 7.97 -3.35
CA TRP A 10 -2.53 9.39 -3.15
C TRP A 10 -3.75 10.29 -3.33
N GLN A 11 -4.64 9.97 -4.27
CA GLN A 11 -5.89 10.71 -4.46
C GLN A 11 -6.89 10.48 -3.33
N LYS A 12 -6.80 9.33 -2.66
CA LYS A 12 -7.68 8.93 -1.54
C LYS A 12 -7.09 9.31 -0.18
N SER A 13 -5.85 9.80 -0.15
CA SER A 13 -5.11 10.19 1.06
C SER A 13 -5.86 11.27 1.84
N ARG A 14 -5.88 11.15 3.17
CA ARG A 14 -6.45 12.14 4.08
C ARG A 14 -5.43 12.47 5.17
N SER A 15 -5.07 13.74 5.30
CA SER A 15 -4.13 14.19 6.31
C SER A 15 -4.59 13.78 7.72
N GLY A 16 -3.67 13.24 8.51
CA GLY A 16 -3.87 12.68 9.83
C GLY A 16 -4.34 11.22 9.86
N ALA A 17 -4.72 10.62 8.73
CA ALA A 17 -5.20 9.24 8.72
C ALA A 17 -4.04 8.25 8.92
N ARG A 18 -4.20 7.37 9.92
CA ARG A 18 -3.23 6.32 10.22
C ARG A 18 -3.84 4.95 10.00
N GLY A 19 -3.06 4.08 9.37
CA GLY A 19 -3.35 2.66 9.27
C GLY A 19 -2.89 1.93 10.52
N VAL A 20 -2.30 0.76 10.32
CA VAL A 20 -1.71 -0.03 11.40
C VAL A 20 -0.35 0.55 11.78
N VAL A 21 -0.15 0.82 13.07
CA VAL A 21 1.14 1.23 13.62
C VAL A 21 1.77 0.01 14.31
N PRO A 22 2.92 -0.50 13.82
CA PRO A 22 3.60 -1.62 14.48
C PRO A 22 4.04 -1.25 15.91
N PRO A 23 4.02 -2.19 16.86
CA PRO A 23 4.50 -1.93 18.21
C PRO A 23 5.99 -1.53 18.19
N GLY A 24 6.39 -0.59 19.05
CA GLY A 24 7.78 -0.14 19.17
C GLY A 24 8.25 0.86 18.09
N THR A 25 7.34 1.39 17.27
CA THR A 25 7.66 2.39 16.23
C THR A 25 7.29 3.83 16.61
N SER A 26 7.02 4.10 17.87
CA SER A 26 6.69 5.46 18.30
C SER A 26 7.96 6.34 18.39
N PRO A 27 7.83 7.67 18.24
CA PRO A 27 8.97 8.57 18.30
C PRO A 27 9.78 8.42 19.61
N GLU A 28 9.09 8.18 20.73
CA GLU A 28 9.72 7.96 22.01
C GLU A 28 10.52 6.65 22.10
N THR A 29 10.09 5.58 21.41
CA THR A 29 10.85 4.31 21.40
C THR A 29 12.06 4.39 20.49
N LEU A 30 12.02 5.22 19.45
CA LEU A 30 13.09 5.37 18.46
C LEU A 30 14.10 6.47 18.80
N ALA A 31 13.82 7.30 19.81
CA ALA A 31 14.71 8.38 20.24
C ALA A 31 16.10 7.84 20.60
N GLY A 32 17.15 8.44 20.02
CA GLY A 32 18.55 8.04 20.25
C GLY A 32 19.00 6.77 19.55
N GLN A 33 18.13 6.05 18.81
CA GLN A 33 18.55 4.91 17.97
C GLN A 33 19.20 5.34 16.66
N ILE A 34 18.94 6.58 16.23
CA ILE A 34 19.47 7.14 14.98
C ILE A 34 20.51 8.21 15.35
N PRO A 35 21.78 8.07 14.91
CA PRO A 35 22.81 9.10 15.06
C PRO A 35 22.37 10.47 14.55
N GLU A 36 22.87 11.51 15.19
CA GLU A 36 22.62 12.89 14.75
C GLU A 36 23.18 13.12 13.35
N GLY A 37 22.46 13.88 12.52
CA GLY A 37 22.90 14.26 11.17
C GLY A 37 22.64 13.25 10.06
N ILE A 38 22.13 12.05 10.35
CA ILE A 38 21.70 11.06 9.33
C ILE A 38 20.20 10.83 9.26
N GLY A 39 19.44 11.44 10.18
CA GLY A 39 17.98 11.42 10.17
C GLY A 39 17.42 12.18 8.97
N ARG A 40 16.24 11.76 8.50
CA ARG A 40 15.56 12.42 7.39
C ARG A 40 14.86 13.70 7.89
N GLU A 41 15.16 14.84 7.28
CA GLU A 41 14.53 16.13 7.63
C GLU A 41 13.13 16.30 7.03
N ILE A 42 12.92 15.77 5.83
CA ILE A 42 11.66 15.90 5.08
C ILE A 42 10.86 14.60 5.21
N PRO A 43 9.60 14.64 5.69
CA PRO A 43 8.74 13.46 5.72
C PRO A 43 8.62 12.77 4.35
N LEU A 44 8.41 11.46 4.36
CA LEU A 44 8.13 10.72 3.13
C LEU A 44 6.76 11.15 2.56
N SER A 45 6.67 11.27 1.24
CA SER A 45 5.42 11.56 0.52
C SER A 45 4.52 10.33 0.37
N LEU A 46 4.32 9.61 1.48
CA LEU A 46 3.42 8.45 1.54
C LEU A 46 1.97 8.91 1.75
N PRO A 47 0.99 8.19 1.18
CA PRO A 47 -0.42 8.48 1.42
C PRO A 47 -0.81 8.13 2.86
N GLU A 48 -1.69 8.93 3.43
CA GLU A 48 -2.23 8.79 4.78
C GLU A 48 -3.65 8.19 4.67
N LEU A 49 -3.80 6.93 5.11
CA LEU A 49 -5.02 6.14 4.92
C LEU A 49 -5.28 5.28 6.16
N SER A 50 -6.56 5.02 6.43
CA SER A 50 -6.94 4.02 7.44
C SER A 50 -6.73 2.60 6.91
N GLU A 51 -6.62 1.63 7.81
CA GLU A 51 -6.52 0.20 7.44
C GLU A 51 -7.66 -0.24 6.51
N LEU A 52 -8.89 0.18 6.83
CA LEU A 52 -10.07 -0.13 6.03
C LEU A 52 -10.00 0.47 4.62
N ASP A 53 -9.46 1.69 4.48
CA ASP A 53 -9.30 2.33 3.16
C ASP A 53 -8.30 1.56 2.29
N VAL A 54 -7.21 1.06 2.89
CA VAL A 54 -6.19 0.25 2.23
C VAL A 54 -6.77 -1.09 1.80
N VAL A 55 -7.45 -1.81 2.69
CA VAL A 55 -8.10 -3.11 2.39
C VAL A 55 -9.08 -2.93 1.23
N ARG A 56 -10.00 -1.96 1.33
CA ARG A 56 -11.00 -1.69 0.27
C ARG A 56 -10.35 -1.37 -1.07
N HIS A 57 -9.23 -0.64 -1.08
CA HIS A 57 -8.52 -0.31 -2.29
C HIS A 57 -7.95 -1.55 -2.97
N PHE A 58 -7.18 -2.35 -2.25
CA PHE A 58 -6.55 -3.52 -2.85
C PHE A 58 -7.56 -4.62 -3.22
N THR A 59 -8.67 -4.76 -2.48
CA THR A 59 -9.76 -5.67 -2.87
C THR A 59 -10.38 -5.24 -4.19
N ARG A 60 -10.67 -3.96 -4.39
CA ARG A 60 -11.24 -3.45 -5.65
C ARG A 60 -10.26 -3.58 -6.82
N LEU A 61 -8.99 -3.24 -6.61
CA LEU A 61 -7.95 -3.47 -7.62
C LEU A 61 -7.82 -4.95 -8.00
N SER A 62 -7.96 -5.88 -7.06
CA SER A 62 -7.87 -7.32 -7.37
C SER A 62 -8.97 -7.79 -8.34
N HIS A 63 -10.16 -7.20 -8.28
CA HIS A 63 -11.25 -7.53 -9.21
C HIS A 63 -10.98 -7.05 -10.65
N LEU A 64 -10.04 -6.11 -10.82
CA LEU A 64 -9.58 -5.66 -12.14
C LEU A 64 -8.45 -6.53 -12.71
N ASN A 65 -7.88 -7.43 -11.89
CA ASN A 65 -6.83 -8.35 -12.31
C ASN A 65 -7.40 -9.65 -12.85
N ARG A 66 -6.67 -10.26 -13.79
CA ARG A 66 -6.92 -11.65 -14.24
C ARG A 66 -5.79 -12.52 -13.70
N GLY A 67 -6.15 -13.60 -13.03
CA GLY A 67 -5.20 -14.56 -12.45
C GLY A 67 -5.61 -16.00 -12.70
N VAL A 68 -4.70 -16.93 -12.43
CA VAL A 68 -4.90 -18.38 -12.62
C VAL A 68 -6.12 -18.89 -11.84
N ASP A 69 -6.34 -18.37 -10.64
CA ASP A 69 -7.47 -18.77 -9.77
C ASP A 69 -8.84 -18.32 -10.32
N THR A 70 -8.87 -17.29 -11.17
CA THR A 70 -10.11 -16.67 -11.64
C THR A 70 -10.38 -16.89 -13.12
N HIS A 71 -9.34 -17.18 -13.90
CA HIS A 71 -9.40 -17.25 -15.35
C HIS A 71 -8.47 -18.35 -15.86
N PHE A 72 -8.89 -19.01 -16.94
CA PHE A 72 -7.99 -19.88 -17.69
C PHE A 72 -6.83 -19.07 -18.26
N TYR A 73 -5.60 -19.50 -17.95
CA TYR A 73 -4.35 -18.77 -18.25
C TYR A 73 -3.37 -19.62 -19.09
N PRO A 74 -3.66 -19.91 -20.38
CA PRO A 74 -2.86 -20.81 -21.21
C PRO A 74 -1.61 -20.13 -21.78
N LEU A 75 -0.75 -19.60 -20.92
CA LEU A 75 0.52 -19.00 -21.32
C LEU A 75 1.64 -20.06 -21.24
N GLY A 76 2.17 -20.45 -22.40
CA GLY A 76 3.30 -21.38 -22.50
C GLY A 76 4.57 -20.81 -21.86
N SER A 77 5.44 -21.70 -21.36
CA SER A 77 6.74 -21.38 -20.73
C SER A 77 6.70 -20.66 -19.36
N CYS A 78 5.52 -20.28 -18.86
CA CYS A 78 5.39 -19.65 -17.54
C CYS A 78 5.00 -20.64 -16.42
N THR A 79 4.65 -21.90 -16.78
CA THR A 79 4.15 -22.93 -15.84
C THR A 79 3.12 -22.38 -14.86
N MET A 80 2.12 -21.66 -15.37
CA MET A 80 1.01 -21.09 -14.60
C MET A 80 -0.03 -22.19 -14.27
N GLN A 81 0.41 -23.23 -13.57
CA GLN A 81 -0.41 -24.36 -13.11
C GLN A 81 -1.04 -24.04 -11.75
N VAL A 82 -2.14 -24.72 -11.43
CA VAL A 82 -2.82 -24.67 -10.11
C VAL A 82 -2.07 -25.53 -9.12
#